data_AF-A0A535MM59-F1
#
_entry.id   AF-A0A535MM59-F1
#
_cell.length_a   1.000
_cell.length_b   1.000
_cell.length_c   1.000
_cell.angle_alpha   90.00
_cell.angle_beta   90.00
_cell.angle_gamma   90.00
#
_symmetry.space_group_name_H-M   'P 1'
#
loop_
_entity.id
_entity.type
_entity.pdbx_description
1 polymer ?
#
loop_
_entity_poly.entity_id
_entity_poly.type
_entity_poly.pdbx_seq_one_letter_code
_entity_poly.pdbx_strand_id
1 'polypeptide(L)'
;AGITTLPVIGVPLTGTPLQGVDALLSIVQMPPGIPVATVAVGEMGARNAGHLAARILALGDPAIAESVERVRAAMRGRVRLPEGFI
;
A
#
# COMPACT_ATOMS: atom_id res chain seq x y z
N ALA A 1 7.76 4.67 -13.38
CA ALA A 1 6.40 5.05 -13.82
C ALA A 1 6.37 5.68 -15.21
N GLY A 2 7.36 6.48 -15.63
CA GLY A 2 7.31 7.24 -16.89
C GLY A 2 7.34 6.45 -18.22
N ILE A 3 7.21 5.11 -18.20
CA ILE A 3 7.20 4.26 -19.39
C ILE A 3 5.91 3.43 -19.52
N THR A 4 4.92 3.67 -18.67
CA THR A 4 3.64 2.96 -18.69
C THR A 4 2.51 3.91 -18.31
N THR A 5 1.31 3.62 -18.82
CA THR A 5 0.06 4.30 -18.43
C THR A 5 -0.64 3.60 -17.26
N LEU A 6 -0.17 2.41 -16.86
CA LEU A 6 -0.74 1.67 -15.74
C LEU A 6 -0.36 2.32 -14.40
N PRO A 7 -1.20 2.18 -13.36
CA PRO A 7 -0.83 2.58 -12.01
C PRO A 7 0.43 1.86 -11.52
N VAL A 8 1.37 2.61 -10.93
CA VAL A 8 2.59 2.06 -10.33
C VAL A 8 2.57 2.31 -8.83
N ILE A 9 2.77 1.23 -8.06
CA ILE A 9 2.87 1.28 -6.60
C ILE A 9 4.34 1.14 -6.21
N GLY A 10 4.86 2.09 -5.43
CA GLY A 10 6.24 2.10 -4.98
C GLY A 10 6.37 1.68 -3.52
N VAL A 11 7.23 0.71 -3.22
CA VAL A 11 7.54 0.24 -1.86
C VAL A 11 8.97 0.64 -1.51
N PRO A 12 9.17 1.63 -0.61
CA PRO A 12 10.51 1.99 -0.15
C PRO A 12 11.12 0.87 0.71
N LEU A 13 12.39 0.52 0.47
CA LEU A 13 13.08 -0.53 1.22
C LEU A 13 13.93 0.06 2.35
N THR A 14 14.05 -0.66 3.46
CA THR A 14 14.80 -0.23 4.67
C THR A 14 16.32 -0.47 4.58
N GLY A 15 16.83 -0.97 3.46
CA GLY A 15 18.21 -1.47 3.33
C GLY A 15 19.32 -0.41 3.32
N THR A 16 18.99 0.83 3.60
CA THR A 16 19.91 1.98 3.53
C THR A 16 20.32 2.44 4.93
N PRO A 17 21.44 3.19 5.07
CA PRO A 17 21.84 3.76 6.36
C PRO A 17 20.81 4.70 6.98
N LEU A 18 19.90 5.27 6.17
CA LEU A 18 18.84 6.16 6.60
C LEU A 18 17.51 5.44 6.85
N GLN A 19 17.55 4.12 7.10
CA GLN A 19 16.38 3.30 7.42
C GLN A 19 15.24 3.44 6.39
N GLY A 20 15.60 3.65 5.12
CA GLY A 20 14.64 3.79 4.02
C GLY A 20 14.00 5.18 3.87
N VAL A 21 14.43 6.21 4.60
CA VAL A 21 13.98 7.60 4.38
C VAL A 21 14.43 8.13 3.02
N ASP A 22 15.66 7.82 2.62
CA ASP A 22 16.18 8.09 1.28
C ASP A 22 15.41 7.32 0.18
N ALA A 23 15.11 6.04 0.42
CA ALA A 23 14.28 5.25 -0.48
C ALA A 23 12.86 5.85 -0.58
N LEU A 24 12.29 6.31 0.53
CA LEU A 24 10.98 6.95 0.54
C LEU A 24 10.98 8.22 -0.29
N LEU A 25 11.92 9.13 -0.03
CA LEU A 25 12.01 10.41 -0.72
C LEU A 25 12.32 10.27 -2.21
N SER A 26 13.14 9.29 -2.59
CA SER A 26 13.44 9.02 -4.01
C SER A 26 12.25 8.45 -4.80
N ILE A 27 11.26 7.85 -4.12
CA ILE A 27 10.05 7.29 -4.75
C ILE A 27 8.88 8.28 -4.69
N VAL A 28 8.66 8.96 -3.56
CA VAL A 28 7.46 9.78 -3.34
C VAL A 28 7.53 11.15 -4.02
N GLN A 29 8.74 11.71 -4.20
CA GLN A 29 8.96 13.05 -4.73
C GLN A 29 8.90 13.10 -6.27
N MET A 30 7.87 12.49 -6.86
CA MET A 30 7.69 12.50 -8.30
C MET A 30 7.17 13.85 -8.80
N PRO A 31 7.68 14.38 -9.93
CA PRO A 31 7.14 15.60 -10.53
C PRO A 31 5.71 15.37 -11.06
N PRO A 32 4.94 16.46 -11.28
CA PRO A 32 3.63 16.38 -11.90
C PRO A 32 3.65 15.65 -13.25
N GLY A 33 2.65 14.79 -13.49
CA GLY A 33 2.48 14.06 -14.74
C GLY A 33 3.01 12.62 -14.74
N ILE A 34 3.83 12.22 -13.76
CA ILE A 34 4.35 10.84 -13.64
C ILE A 34 4.12 10.32 -12.21
N PRO A 35 2.87 10.03 -11.81
CA PRO A 35 2.56 9.67 -10.43
C PRO A 35 3.06 8.28 -10.04
N VAL A 36 3.37 8.12 -8.74
CA VAL A 36 3.65 6.83 -8.10
C VAL A 36 2.85 6.75 -6.79
N ALA A 37 2.06 5.70 -6.62
CA ALA A 37 1.36 5.43 -5.37
C ALA A 37 2.35 4.87 -4.34
N THR A 38 2.93 5.73 -3.52
CA THR A 38 3.96 5.34 -2.55
C THR A 38 3.31 4.88 -1.25
N VAL A 39 3.77 3.76 -0.70
CA VAL A 39 3.30 3.21 0.58
C VAL A 39 4.35 3.34 1.68
N ALA A 40 4.05 2.85 2.88
CA ALA A 40 4.98 2.85 4.01
C ALA A 40 6.32 2.17 3.68
N VAL A 41 7.37 2.46 4.44
CA VAL A 41 8.69 1.84 4.27
C VAL A 41 8.68 0.39 4.75
N GLY A 42 9.36 -0.49 4.03
CA GLY A 42 9.65 -1.87 4.44
C GLY A 42 8.48 -2.85 4.28
N GLU A 43 8.45 -3.87 5.13
CA GLU A 43 7.53 -5.00 5.03
C GLU A 43 6.04 -4.59 5.12
N MET A 44 5.74 -3.64 6.00
CA MET A 44 4.38 -3.09 6.12
C MET A 44 3.93 -2.40 4.83
N GLY A 45 4.86 -1.71 4.17
CA GLY A 45 4.69 -1.18 2.82
C GLY A 45 4.35 -2.26 1.82
N ALA A 46 5.16 -3.32 1.75
CA ALA A 46 4.95 -4.41 0.81
C ALA A 46 3.56 -5.07 0.97
N ARG A 47 3.12 -5.30 2.22
CA ARG A 47 1.77 -5.81 2.51
C ARG A 47 0.69 -4.84 2.02
N ASN A 48 0.84 -3.54 2.30
CA ASN A 48 -0.09 -2.52 1.87
C ASN A 48 -0.11 -2.30 0.35
N ALA A 49 1.02 -2.51 -0.34
CA ALA A 49 1.07 -2.47 -1.80
C ALA A 49 0.19 -3.56 -2.41
N GLY A 50 0.24 -4.79 -1.87
CA GLY A 50 -0.66 -5.87 -2.27
C GLY A 50 -2.13 -5.53 -2.02
N HIS A 51 -2.47 -4.99 -0.85
CA HIS A 51 -3.83 -4.54 -0.56
C HIS A 51 -4.30 -3.41 -1.48
N LEU A 52 -3.44 -2.43 -1.77
CA LEU A 52 -3.76 -1.33 -2.67
C LEU A 52 -3.97 -1.83 -4.11
N ALA A 53 -3.10 -2.72 -4.61
CA ALA A 53 -3.27 -3.36 -5.90
C ALA A 53 -4.60 -4.12 -5.99
N ALA A 54 -4.92 -4.95 -4.98
CA ALA A 54 -6.19 -5.67 -4.93
C ALA A 54 -7.40 -4.72 -4.93
N ARG A 55 -7.33 -3.59 -4.22
CA ARG A 55 -8.39 -2.57 -4.23
C ARG A 55 -8.54 -1.86 -5.57
N ILE A 56 -7.46 -1.62 -6.29
CA ILE A 56 -7.51 -1.07 -7.66
C ILE A 56 -8.20 -2.07 -8.59
N LEU A 57 -7.81 -3.36 -8.54
CA LEU A 57 -8.40 -4.40 -9.37
C LEU A 57 -9.89 -4.66 -9.03
N ALA A 58 -10.26 -4.60 -7.76
CA ALA A 58 -11.63 -4.76 -7.28
C ALA A 58 -12.62 -3.77 -7.90
N LEU A 59 -12.17 -2.63 -8.42
CA LEU A 59 -13.04 -1.67 -9.12
C LEU A 59 -13.65 -2.25 -10.41
N GLY A 60 -12.99 -3.24 -11.02
CA GLY A 60 -13.43 -3.89 -12.25
C GLY A 60 -13.73 -5.39 -12.12
N ASP A 61 -13.43 -6.01 -10.98
CA ASP A 61 -13.58 -7.45 -10.75
C ASP A 61 -14.37 -7.73 -9.45
N PRO A 62 -15.63 -8.19 -9.55
CA PRO A 62 -16.47 -8.49 -8.39
C PRO A 62 -15.91 -9.60 -7.48
N ALA A 63 -15.19 -10.58 -8.02
CA ALA A 63 -14.63 -11.67 -7.21
C ALA A 63 -13.46 -11.17 -6.35
N ILE A 64 -12.65 -10.26 -6.90
CA ILE A 64 -11.60 -9.58 -6.14
C ILE A 64 -12.22 -8.64 -5.10
N ALA A 65 -13.29 -7.91 -5.45
CA ALA A 65 -14.00 -7.05 -4.51
C ALA A 65 -14.52 -7.82 -3.29
N GLU A 66 -15.14 -8.98 -3.51
CA GLU A 66 -15.59 -9.85 -2.42
C GLU A 66 -14.42 -10.33 -1.55
N SER A 67 -13.30 -10.71 -2.18
CA SER A 67 -12.09 -11.13 -1.46
C SER A 67 -11.51 -10.02 -0.58
N VAL A 68 -11.46 -8.78 -1.09
CA VAL A 68 -11.01 -7.60 -0.34
C VAL A 68 -11.90 -7.38 0.89
N GLU A 69 -13.23 -7.47 0.75
CA GLU A 69 -14.16 -7.31 1.86
C GLU A 69 -14.02 -8.42 2.91
N ARG A 70 -13.83 -9.69 2.49
CA ARG A 70 -13.56 -10.79 3.43
C ARG A 70 -12.29 -10.54 4.24
N VAL A 71 -11.21 -10.13 3.58
CA VAL A 71 -9.94 -9.81 4.26
C VAL A 71 -10.12 -8.65 5.24
N ARG A 72 -10.85 -7.59 4.84
CA ARG A 72 -11.14 -6.45 5.72
C ARG A 72 -11.98 -6.85 6.93
N ALA A 73 -13.00 -7.67 6.75
CA ALA A 73 -13.83 -8.20 7.84
C ALA A 73 -13.00 -9.04 8.82
N ALA A 74 -12.12 -9.91 8.31
CA ALA A 74 -11.22 -10.70 9.15
C ALA A 74 -10.25 -9.83 9.97
N MET A 75 -9.76 -8.71 9.42
CA MET A 75 -8.92 -7.78 10.16
C MET A 75 -9.67 -7.04 11.28
N ARG A 76 -10.93 -6.64 11.05
CA ARG A 76 -11.77 -6.04 12.11
C ARG A 76 -11.91 -6.97 13.31
N GLY A 77 -12.12 -8.27 13.07
CA GLY A 77 -12.20 -9.27 14.14
C GLY A 77 -10.90 -9.50 14.93
N ARG A 78 -9.75 -9.01 14.43
CA ARG A 78 -8.44 -9.14 15.09
C ARG A 78 -8.07 -7.92 15.94
N VAL A 79 -8.83 -6.83 15.87
CA VAL A 79 -8.60 -5.63 16.70
C VAL A 79 -9.15 -5.91 18.09
N ARG A 80 -8.25 -6.16 19.05
CA ARG A 80 -8.59 -6.09 20.48
C ARG A 80 -8.48 -4.63 20.90
N LEU A 81 -9.63 -3.99 21.13
CA LEU A 81 -9.61 -2.69 21.81
C LEU A 81 -9.07 -2.91 23.23
N PRO A 82 -8.10 -2.10 23.69
CA PRO A 82 -7.65 -2.17 25.07
C PRO A 82 -8.83 -1.88 26.00
N GLU A 83 -8.92 -2.62 27.10
CA GLU A 83 -9.95 -2.40 28.12
C GLU A 83 -9.86 -0.95 28.63
N GLY A 84 -10.96 -0.20 28.57
CA GLY A 84 -11.03 1.21 28.97
C GLY A 84 -10.97 2.23 27.83
N PHE A 85 -11.02 1.82 26.56
CA PHE A 85 -11.18 2.74 25.42
C PHE A 85 -12.67 2.93 25.08
N ILE A 86 -13.41 3.67 25.92
CA ILE A 86 -14.69 4.32 25.59
C ILE A 86 -14.72 5.70 26.24
#